data_AF-A0A0D0MRZ3-F1
#
_entry.id   AF-A0A0D0MRZ3-F1
#
_cell.length_a   1.000
_cell.length_b   1.000
_cell.length_c   1.000
_cell.angle_alpha   90.00
_cell.angle_beta   90.00
_cell.angle_gamma   90.00
#
_symmetry.space_group_name_H-M   'P 1'
#
loop_
_entity.id
_entity.type
_entity.pdbx_description
1 polymer ?
#
loop_
_entity_poly.entity_id
_entity_poly.type
_entity_poly.pdbx_seq_one_letter_code
_entity_poly.pdbx_strand_id
1 'polypeptide(L)' 'MPDETLHLPLIQSVLALEKDTPGALLPILHAIQEGCGYVPDVAVPEIAHALNLSQAEVRGVISFYHDFRTTPP' A
#
# COMPACT_ATOMS: atom_id res chain seq x y z
N MET A 1 0.32 15.46 -10.96
CA MET A 1 0.72 15.60 -9.55
C MET A 1 2.06 14.90 -9.39
N PRO A 2 3.18 15.62 -9.13
CA PRO A 2 4.53 15.05 -9.18
C PRO A 2 5.06 14.44 -7.86
N ASP A 3 4.30 14.53 -6.75
CA ASP A 3 4.80 14.13 -5.42
C ASP A 3 4.61 12.62 -5.12
N GLU A 4 3.58 11.97 -5.68
CA GLU A 4 3.27 10.55 -5.42
C GLU A 4 4.39 9.59 -5.85
N THR A 5 5.17 9.94 -6.88
CA THR A 5 6.25 9.09 -7.40
C THR A 5 7.47 9.03 -6.45
N LEU A 6 7.59 9.97 -5.51
CA LEU A 6 8.69 9.99 -4.53
C LEU A 6 8.62 8.82 -3.53
N HIS A 7 7.42 8.28 -3.30
CA HIS A 7 7.18 7.20 -2.34
C HIS A 7 7.33 5.79 -2.94
N LEU A 8 7.45 5.68 -4.27
CA LEU A 8 7.63 4.41 -4.97
C LEU A 8 8.80 3.54 -4.45
N PRO A 9 10.02 4.08 -4.22
CA PRO A 9 11.12 3.26 -3.68
C PRO A 9 10.85 2.73 -2.27
N LEU A 10 10.11 3.47 -1.45
CA LEU A 10 9.71 3.01 -0.11
C LEU A 10 8.72 1.84 -0.21
N ILE A 11 7.68 2.00 -1.04
CA ILE A 11 6.66 0.97 -1.28
C ILE A 11 7.31 -0.33 -1.74
N GLN A 12 8.19 -0.26 -2.74
CA GLN A 12 8.91 -1.44 -3.25
C GLN A 12 9.79 -2.12 -2.20
N SER A 13 10.43 -1.35 -1.32
CA SER A 13 11.26 -1.88 -0.24
C SER A 13 10.42 -2.62 0.82
N VAL A 14 9.28 -2.05 1.20
CA VAL A 14 8.31 -2.68 2.12
C VAL A 14 7.74 -3.96 1.53
N LEU A 15 7.34 -3.92 0.25
CA LEU A 15 6.83 -5.09 -0.47
C LEU A 15 7.86 -6.22 -0.52
N ALA A 16 9.12 -5.89 -0.83
CA ALA A 16 10.19 -6.88 -0.88
C ALA A 16 10.46 -7.54 0.48
N LEU A 17 10.27 -6.81 1.58
CA LEU A 17 10.44 -7.31 2.95
C LEU A 17 9.28 -8.21 3.38
N GLU A 18 8.05 -7.83 3.05
CA GLU A 18 6.84 -8.48 3.56
C GLU A 18 6.24 -9.53 2.62
N LYS A 19 6.71 -9.66 1.36
CA LYS A 19 6.13 -10.58 0.36
C LYS A 19 6.10 -12.07 0.77
N ASP A 20 6.97 -12.48 1.69
CA ASP A 20 7.08 -13.89 2.13
C ASP A 20 6.08 -14.20 3.27
N THR A 21 5.44 -13.18 3.83
CA THR A 21 4.54 -13.31 4.97
C THR A 21 3.11 -13.61 4.51
N PRO A 22 2.49 -14.71 4.96
CA PRO A 22 1.07 -14.96 4.69
C PRO A 22 0.21 -13.88 5.35
N GLY A 23 -0.59 -13.17 4.55
CA GLY A 23 -1.42 -12.05 5.03
C GLY A 23 -0.71 -10.70 5.09
N ALA A 24 0.40 -10.53 4.37
CA ALA A 24 1.21 -9.31 4.33
C ALA A 24 0.46 -8.02 3.91
N LEU A 25 -0.76 -8.11 3.38
CA LEU A 25 -1.55 -6.95 2.93
C LEU A 25 -1.71 -5.88 4.02
N LEU A 26 -2.07 -6.26 5.24
CA LEU A 26 -2.22 -5.32 6.36
C LEU A 26 -0.90 -4.66 6.77
N PRO A 27 0.18 -5.42 7.11
CA PRO A 27 1.44 -4.82 7.54
C PRO A 27 2.07 -3.96 6.44
N ILE A 28 1.92 -4.34 5.16
CA ILE A 28 2.37 -3.51 4.03
C ILE A 28 1.63 -2.17 4.01
N LEU A 29 0.29 -2.18 4.12
CA LEU A 29 -0.51 -0.94 4.12
C LEU A 29 -0.15 -0.05 5.32
N HIS A 30 0.05 -0.64 6.50
CA HIS A 30 0.49 0.09 7.68
C HIS A 30 1.88 0.71 7.48
N ALA A 31 2.87 -0.05 6.99
CA ALA A 31 4.22 0.46 6.77
C ALA A 31 4.27 1.59 5.73
N ILE A 32 3.49 1.48 4.65
CA ILE A 32 3.37 2.55 3.65
C ILE A 32 2.70 3.79 4.25
N GLN A 33 1.62 3.61 5.01
CA GLN A 33 0.94 4.71 5.69
C GLN A 33 1.81 5.38 6.75
N GLU A 34 2.62 4.64 7.51
CA GLU A 34 3.56 5.23 8.48
C GLU A 34 4.69 6.00 7.79
N GLY A 35 5.18 5.51 6.65
CA GLY A 35 6.24 6.20 5.89
C GLY A 35 5.76 7.44 5.13
N CYS A 36 4.53 7.43 4.61
CA CYS A 36 3.98 8.50 3.78
C CYS A 36 2.96 9.39 4.52
N GLY A 37 2.46 8.97 5.68
CA GLY A 37 1.33 9.57 6.41
C GLY A 37 -0.06 9.20 5.85
N TYR A 38 -0.12 8.62 4.65
CA TYR A 38 -1.33 8.16 3.96
C TYR A 38 -0.94 7.07 2.94
N VAL A 39 -1.92 6.34 2.41
CA VAL A 39 -1.72 5.33 1.37
C VAL A 39 -1.93 5.97 -0.01
N PRO A 40 -0.87 6.21 -0.80
CA PRO A 40 -1.02 6.79 -2.14
C PRO A 40 -1.69 5.80 -3.10
N ASP A 41 -2.39 6.28 -4.14
CA ASP A 41 -3.08 5.38 -5.09
C ASP A 41 -2.07 4.53 -5.88
N VAL A 42 -0.85 5.06 -6.09
CA VAL A 42 0.26 4.30 -6.69
C VAL A 42 0.67 3.07 -5.88
N ALA A 43 0.39 3.00 -4.57
CA ALA A 43 0.67 1.82 -3.77
C ALA A 43 -0.28 0.66 -4.09
N VAL A 44 -1.52 0.94 -4.47
CA VAL A 44 -2.55 -0.07 -4.77
C VAL A 44 -2.11 -1.06 -5.85
N PRO A 45 -1.67 -0.64 -7.06
CA PRO A 45 -1.21 -1.57 -8.08
C PRO A 45 0.09 -2.29 -7.69
N GLU A 46 0.99 -1.65 -6.94
CA GLU A 46 2.25 -2.26 -6.49
C GLU A 46 1.99 -3.42 -5.51
N ILE A 47 1.12 -3.19 -4.53
CA ILE A 47 0.68 -4.20 -3.55
C ILE A 47 -0.05 -5.34 -4.25
N ALA A 48 -0.96 -5.01 -5.17
CA ALA A 48 -1.69 -5.99 -5.97
C ALA A 48 -0.74 -6.89 -6.76
N HIS A 49 0.29 -6.30 -7.38
CA HIS A 49 1.29 -7.06 -8.14
C HIS A 49 2.16 -7.94 -7.24
N ALA A 50 2.63 -7.43 -6.10
CA ALA A 50 3.49 -8.15 -5.18
C ALA A 50 2.79 -9.34 -4.49
N LEU A 51 1.51 -9.18 -4.12
CA LEU A 51 0.72 -10.22 -3.46
C LEU A 51 -0.05 -11.10 -4.45
N ASN A 52 0.08 -10.83 -5.76
CA ASN A 52 -0.67 -11.51 -6.82
C ASN A 52 -2.21 -11.44 -6.59
N LEU A 53 -2.68 -10.28 -6.12
CA LEU A 53 -4.08 -9.95 -5.82
C LEU A 53 -4.64 -8.96 -6.86
N SER A 54 -5.97 -8.83 -6.87
CA SER A 54 -6.63 -7.80 -7.70
C SER A 54 -6.56 -6.43 -7.04
N GLN A 55 -6.39 -5.35 -7.84
CA GLN A 55 -6.49 -3.98 -7.32
C GLN A 55 -7.82 -3.72 -6.59
N ALA A 56 -8.91 -4.36 -7.04
CA ALA A 56 -10.21 -4.27 -6.39
C ALA A 56 -10.22 -4.87 -4.99
N GLU A 57 -9.49 -5.98 -4.75
CA GLU A 57 -9.33 -6.53 -3.39
C GLU A 57 -8.55 -5.58 -2.51
N VAL A 58 -7.43 -5.04 -2.99
CA VAL A 58 -6.61 -4.08 -2.22
C VAL A 58 -7.43 -2.83 -1.87
N ARG A 59 -8.13 -2.22 -2.84
CA ARG A 59 -9.04 -1.08 -2.59
C ARG A 59 -10.19 -1.45 -1.66
N GLY A 60 -10.70 -2.68 -1.78
CA GLY A 60 -11.75 -3.21 -0.92
C GLY A 60 -11.31 -3.28 0.53
N VAL A 61 -10.10 -3.79 0.80
CA VAL A 61 -9.52 -3.84 2.14
C VAL A 61 -9.26 -2.44 2.68
N ILE A 62 -8.70 -1.54 1.87
CA ILE A 62 -8.49 -0.14 2.27
C ILE A 62 -9.83 0.52 2.64
N SER A 63 -10.89 0.29 1.86
CA SER A 63 -12.22 0.83 2.15
C SER A 63 -12.88 0.17 3.37
N PHE A 64 -12.54 -1.09 3.65
CA PHE A 64 -13.05 -1.84 4.78
C PHE A 64 -12.42 -1.38 6.11
N TYR A 65 -11.14 -1.04 6.09
CA TYR A 65 -10.40 -0.56 7.25
C TYR A 65 -10.36 0.97 7.30
N HIS A 66 -11.12 1.55 8.22
CA HIS A 66 -11.19 3.02 8.39
C HIS A 66 -9.88 3.66 8.86
N ASP A 67 -8.94 2.85 9.37
CA ASP A 67 -7.58 3.27 9.72
C ASP A 67 -6.74 3.65 8.49
N PHE A 68 -7.06 3.15 7.29
CA PHE A 68 -6.32 3.49 6.09
C PHE A 68 -6.90 4.71 5.39
N ARG A 69 -6.08 5.74 5.26
CA ARG A 69 -6.43 6.97 4.54
C ARG A 69 -5.78 6.97 3.17
N THR A 70 -6.58 7.10 2.12
CA THR A 70 -6.10 7.25 0.73
C THR A 70 -5.97 8.70 0.27
N THR A 71 -6.41 9.64 1.11
CA THR A 71 -6.40 11.07 0.80
C THR A 71 -5.62 11.81 1.89
N PRO A 72 -4.67 12.70 1.52
CA PRO A 72 -4.03 13.58 2.49
C PRO A 72 -5.06 14.54 3.12
N PRO A 73 -4.90 14.92 4.41
CA PRO A 73 -5.77 15.87 5.09
C PRO A 73 -5.57 17.33 4.63
#